data_AF-A0A0U4EWU8-F1
#
_entry.id   AF-A0A0U4EWU8-F1
#
_cell.length_a   1.000
_cell.length_b   1.000
_cell.length_c   1.000
_cell.angle_alpha   90.00
_cell.angle_beta   90.00
_cell.angle_gamma   90.00
#
_symmetry.space_group_name_H-M   'P 1'
#
loop_
_entity.id
_entity.type
_entity.pdbx_description
1 polymer ?
#
loop_
_entity_poly.entity_id
_entity_poly.type
_entity_poly.pdbx_seq_one_letter_code
_entity_poly.pdbx_strand_id
1 'polypeptide(L)' 'MRQFRETIDAGMLGVNIGVPAPMAFFPFSGWKDSFYGDLHANGKDSVEFYTRKKAITTRWV' A
#
# COMPACT_ATOMS: atom_id res chain seq x y z
N MET A 1 -19.49 -4.27 -12.30
CA MET A 1 -18.11 -4.57 -11.88
C MET A 1 -17.20 -3.34 -11.96
N ARG A 2 -17.03 -2.71 -13.13
CA ARG A 2 -16.20 -1.50 -13.29
C ARG A 2 -16.57 -0.38 -12.30
N GLN A 3 -17.85 -0.01 -12.25
CA GLN A 3 -18.34 1.00 -11.32
C GLN A 3 -17.97 0.68 -9.87
N PHE A 4 -18.24 -0.55 -9.40
CA PHE A 4 -17.90 -0.96 -8.04
C PHE A 4 -16.40 -0.86 -7.74
N ARG A 5 -15.53 -1.27 -8.69
CA ARG A 5 -14.06 -1.11 -8.55
C ARG A 5 -13.64 0.35 -8.49
N GLU A 6 -14.32 1.23 -9.20
CA GLU A 6 -13.96 2.65 -9.31
C GLU A 6 -14.54 3.50 -8.16
N THR A 7 -15.63 3.08 -7.52
CA THR A 7 -16.36 3.90 -6.53
C THR A 7 -16.29 3.40 -5.10
N ILE A 8 -15.70 2.23 -4.83
CA ILE A 8 -15.60 1.70 -3.46
C ILE A 8 -14.42 2.33 -2.71
N ASP A 9 -14.65 2.70 -1.45
CA ASP A 9 -13.61 3.29 -0.59
C ASP A 9 -12.77 2.25 0.17
N ALA A 10 -12.79 0.98 -0.24
CA ALA A 10 -12.09 -0.09 0.47
C ALA A 10 -10.66 -0.24 -0.06
N GLY A 11 -9.69 -0.40 0.85
CA GLY A 11 -8.27 -0.56 0.48
C GLY A 11 -7.95 -1.86 -0.27
N MET A 12 -8.75 -2.90 -0.07
CA MET A 12 -8.65 -4.17 -0.79
C MET A 12 -10.00 -4.58 -1.35
N LEU A 13 -10.02 -4.93 -2.63
CA LEU A 13 -11.22 -5.31 -3.37
C LEU A 13 -11.02 -6.66 -4.06
N GLY A 14 -11.94 -7.59 -3.82
CA GLY A 14 -12.02 -8.89 -4.50
C GLY A 14 -13.20 -8.96 -5.45
N VAL A 15 -13.03 -9.69 -6.56
CA VAL A 15 -14.09 -9.96 -7.55
C VAL A 15 -14.17 -11.46 -7.75
N ASN A 16 -15.33 -12.05 -7.49
CA ASN A 16 -15.53 -13.51 -7.57
C ASN A 16 -14.53 -14.30 -6.71
N ILE A 17 -14.13 -13.75 -5.55
CA ILE A 17 -13.21 -14.36 -4.58
C ILE A 17 -13.73 -14.10 -3.15
N GLY A 18 -13.57 -15.08 -2.26
CA GLY A 18 -14.04 -14.97 -0.88
C GLY A 18 -13.19 -14.09 0.02
N VAL A 19 -11.87 -14.09 -0.17
CA VAL A 19 -10.92 -13.29 0.62
C VAL A 19 -9.91 -12.61 -0.31
N PRO A 20 -9.91 -11.27 -0.43
CA PRO A 20 -8.98 -10.54 -1.28
C PRO A 20 -7.66 -10.24 -0.57
N ALA A 21 -6.89 -11.27 -0.23
CA ALA A 21 -5.57 -11.11 0.37
C ALA A 21 -4.51 -10.94 -0.74
N PRO A 22 -3.78 -9.80 -0.79
CA PRO A 22 -2.73 -9.58 -1.77
C PRO A 22 -1.54 -10.52 -1.52
N MET A 23 -0.84 -10.89 -2.60
CA MET A 23 0.45 -11.57 -2.49
C MET A 23 1.48 -10.68 -1.76
N ALA A 24 2.50 -11.30 -1.15
CA ALA A 24 3.47 -10.62 -0.28
C ALA A 24 4.17 -9.39 -0.90
N PHE A 25 4.26 -9.32 -2.22
CA PHE A 25 4.88 -8.20 -2.94
C PHE A 25 3.97 -6.98 -3.11
N PHE A 26 2.66 -7.13 -2.88
CA PHE A 26 1.69 -6.05 -2.89
C PHE A 26 1.38 -5.56 -1.46
N PRO A 27 1.08 -4.27 -1.27
CA PRO A 27 0.69 -3.75 0.04
C PRO A 27 -0.62 -4.38 0.54
N PHE A 28 -0.64 -4.81 1.80
CA PHE A 28 -1.86 -5.25 2.49
C PHE A 28 -2.56 -4.01 3.04
N SER A 29 -3.60 -3.54 2.34
CA SER A 29 -4.18 -2.21 2.57
C SER A 29 -5.49 -2.22 3.36
N GLY A 30 -5.74 -1.16 4.12
CA GLY A 30 -7.00 -0.91 4.83
C GLY A 30 -7.31 0.58 4.80
N TRP A 31 -8.57 0.95 4.60
CA TRP A 31 -9.03 2.34 4.52
C TRP A 31 -10.10 2.59 5.58
N LYS A 32 -10.36 3.86 5.93
CA LYS A 32 -11.23 4.25 7.07
C LYS A 32 -10.63 3.72 8.39
N ASP A 33 -11.45 3.20 9.28
CA ASP A 33 -11.00 2.68 10.58
C ASP A 33 -10.33 1.29 10.51
N SER A 34 -10.01 0.81 9.30
CA SER A 34 -9.36 -0.50 9.08
C SER A 34 -7.84 -0.44 9.07
N PHE A 35 -7.24 0.76 9.06
CA PHE A 35 -5.79 0.96 9.11
C PHE A 35 -5.45 2.35 9.64
N TYR A 36 -4.34 2.46 10.37
CA TYR A 36 -3.82 3.72 10.85
C TYR A 36 -2.40 3.92 10.33
N GLY A 37 -2.18 5.01 9.60
CA GLY A 37 -0.90 5.35 8.99
C GLY A 37 -0.97 5.39 7.46
N ASP A 38 0.16 5.73 6.85
CA ASP A 38 0.24 5.97 5.40
C ASP A 38 0.88 4.80 4.64
N LEU A 39 1.79 4.07 5.29
CA LEU A 39 2.54 2.95 4.72
C LEU A 39 1.97 1.62 5.21
N HIS A 40 1.45 0.80 4.30
CA HIS A 40 0.82 -0.47 4.60
C HIS A 40 1.83 -1.59 4.92
N ALA A 41 1.33 -2.73 5.42
CA ALA A 41 2.16 -3.74 6.07
C ALA A 41 3.18 -4.47 5.15
N ASN A 42 2.82 -4.69 3.88
CA ASN A 42 3.55 -5.57 2.97
C ASN A 42 4.08 -4.82 1.73
N GLY A 43 4.84 -5.53 0.89
CA GLY A 43 5.33 -5.00 -0.38
C GLY A 43 6.33 -3.85 -0.19
N LYS A 44 6.27 -2.87 -1.09
CA LYS A 44 7.18 -1.71 -1.08
C LYS A 44 6.96 -0.80 0.12
N ASP A 45 5.72 -0.64 0.57
CA ASP A 45 5.36 0.18 1.73
C ASP A 45 6.10 -0.30 2.99
N SER A 46 6.26 -1.61 3.16
CA SER A 46 7.04 -2.19 4.25
C SER A 46 8.51 -1.76 4.21
N VAL A 47 9.12 -1.77 3.02
CA VAL A 47 10.51 -1.32 2.84
C VAL A 47 10.62 0.16 3.13
N GLU A 48 9.68 0.98 2.66
CA GLU A 48 9.67 2.42 2.97
C GLU A 48 9.45 2.69 4.46
N PHE A 49 8.65 1.87 5.16
CA PHE A 49 8.38 2.02 6.59
C PHE A 49 9.61 1.70 7.45
N TYR A 50 10.33 0.63 7.10
CA TYR A 50 11.53 0.19 7.84
C TYR A 50 12.82 0.91 7.42
N THR A 51 12.77 1.80 6.41
CA THR A 51 13.94 2.53 5.94
C THR A 51 13.69 4.04 5.93
N ARG A 52 14.77 4.81 5.75
CA ARG A 52 14.69 6.28 5.62
C ARG A 52 15.41 6.72 4.37
N LYS A 53 14.75 7.58 3.59
CA LYS A 53 15.36 8.20 2.40
C LYS A 53 16.43 9.20 2.87
N LYS A 54 17.63 9.14 2.29
CA LYS A 54 18.73 10.08 2.55
C LYS A 54 19.18 10.69 1.24
N ALA A 55 19.08 12.02 1.11
CA ALA A 55 19.62 12.76 -0.02
C ALA A 55 21.02 13.28 0.31
N ILE A 56 21.98 13.13 -0.61
CA ILE A 56 23.37 13.61 -0.47
C ILE A 56 23.71 14.42 -1.72
N THR A 57 24.19 15.65 -1.52
CA THR A 57 24.67 16.53 -2.60
C THR A 57 26.11 16.91 -2.31
N THR A 58 27.00 16.72 -3.27
CA THR A 58 28.43 17.06 -3.14
C THR A 58 28.90 17.87 -4.35
N ARG A 59 29.83 18.79 -4.11
CA ARG A 59 30.54 19.54 -5.15
C ARG A 59 32.02 19.52 -4.80
N TRP A 60 32.85 19.10 -5.75
CA TRP A 60 34.30 19.14 -5.65
C TRP A 60 34.82 20.41 -6.34
N VAL A 61 35.76 21.10 -5.68
CA VAL A 61 36.48 22.28 -6.21
C VAL A 61 37.92 21.88 -6.44
#